data_AF-A0A962N2J2-F1
#
_entry.id   AF-A0A962N2J2-F1
#
_cell.length_a   1.000
_cell.length_b   1.000
_cell.length_c   1.000
_cell.angle_alpha   90.00
_cell.angle_beta   90.00
_cell.angle_gamma   90.00
#
_symmetry.space_group_name_H-M   'P 1'
#
loop_
_entity.id
_entity.type
_entity.pdbx_description
1 polymer ?
#
loop_
_entity_poly.entity_id
_entity_poly.type
_entity_poly.pdbx_seq_one_letter_code
_entity_poly.pdbx_strand_id
1 'polypeptide(L)'
;MHRMILAATVAATLASAAHAEEVVVTARRGPTTQLEIAGSISRLDSDALADLGARHQAEALNRIAGVEIQRGSGAESLTAIRSP
;
A
#
# COMPACT_ATOMS: atom_id res chain seq x y z
N MET A 1 -23.40 27.54 24.21
CA MET A 1 -22.42 26.51 24.62
C MET A 1 -22.42 25.25 23.72
N HIS A 2 -23.43 25.00 22.87
CA HIS A 2 -23.49 23.81 22.01
C HIS A 2 -22.65 23.86 20.71
N ARG A 3 -22.20 25.04 20.27
CA ARG A 3 -21.46 25.21 19.00
C ARG A 3 -19.96 24.86 19.09
N MET A 4 -19.42 24.78 20.31
CA MET A 4 -17.99 24.52 20.54
C MET A 4 -17.65 23.03 20.51
N ILE A 5 -18.61 22.15 20.85
CA ILE A 5 -18.43 20.69 20.84
C ILE A 5 -18.37 20.16 19.40
N LEU A 6 -19.19 20.70 18.49
CA LEU A 6 -19.24 20.24 17.09
C LEU A 6 -17.94 20.52 16.32
N ALA A 7 -17.26 21.65 16.61
CA ALA A 7 -15.99 22.00 15.96
C ALA A 7 -14.82 21.11 16.40
N ALA A 8 -14.80 20.69 17.68
CA ALA A 8 -13.76 19.82 18.22
C ALA A 8 -13.82 18.40 17.62
N THR A 9 -15.02 17.88 17.33
CA THR A 9 -15.21 16.55 16.73
C THR A 9 -14.76 16.49 15.27
N VAL A 10 -14.89 17.58 14.51
CA VAL A 10 -14.43 17.67 13.11
C VAL A 10 -12.90 17.79 13.02
N ALA A 11 -12.27 18.52 13.94
CA ALA A 11 -10.81 18.63 13.98
C ALA A 11 -10.12 17.29 14.34
N ALA A 12 -10.73 16.52 15.25
CA ALA A 12 -10.21 15.21 15.65
C ALA A 12 -10.27 14.16 14.53
N THR A 13 -11.24 14.28 13.61
CA THR A 13 -11.34 13.37 12.45
C THR A 13 -10.30 13.67 11.37
N LEU A 14 -9.90 14.93 11.19
CA LEU A 14 -8.81 15.31 10.27
C LEU A 14 -7.42 14.98 10.81
N ALA A 15 -7.21 15.03 12.13
CA ALA A 15 -5.94 14.64 12.76
C ALA A 15 -5.70 13.11 12.73
N SER A 16 -6.75 12.31 12.51
CA SER A 16 -6.65 10.87 12.24
C SER A 16 -6.42 10.57 10.75
N ALA A 17 -5.97 11.54 9.94
CA ALA A 17 -5.12 11.23 8.80
C ALA A 17 -3.76 10.82 9.35
N ALA A 18 -3.74 9.62 9.94
CA ALA A 18 -2.57 9.01 10.52
C ALA A 18 -1.41 9.17 9.53
N HIS A 19 -0.31 9.77 9.99
CA HIS A 19 0.97 9.57 9.36
C HIS A 19 1.19 8.05 9.32
N ALA A 20 0.89 7.44 8.18
CA ALA A 20 1.30 6.07 7.93
C ALA A 20 2.82 6.12 7.97
N GLU A 21 3.41 5.63 9.06
CA GLU A 21 4.84 5.42 9.12
C GLU A 21 5.17 4.42 8.01
N GLU A 22 5.78 4.91 6.94
CA GLU A 22 6.18 4.08 5.80
C GLU A 22 7.34 3.20 6.25
N VAL A 23 7.01 2.02 6.78
CA VAL A 23 8.01 1.01 7.16
C VAL A 23 8.40 0.25 5.89
N VAL A 24 9.42 0.74 5.19
CA VAL A 24 10.04 0.00 4.10
C VAL A 24 10.90 -1.13 4.68
N VAL A 25 10.33 -2.33 4.79
CA VAL A 25 11.08 -3.53 5.19
C VAL A 25 11.91 -4.00 3.99
N THR A 26 13.13 -3.49 3.90
CA THR A 26 14.12 -3.90 2.89
C THR A 26 14.93 -5.10 3.40
N ALA A 27 15.67 -5.76 2.51
CA ALA A 27 16.55 -6.88 2.84
C ALA A 27 17.57 -6.60 3.98
N ARG A 28 17.84 -5.33 4.31
CA ARG A 28 18.86 -4.92 5.28
C ARG A 28 18.32 -4.51 6.67
N ARG A 29 17.01 -4.62 6.91
CA ARG A 29 16.36 -4.35 8.23
C ARG A 29 16.72 -2.98 8.84
N GLY A 30 16.79 -1.94 8.01
CA GLY A 30 17.04 -0.54 8.40
C GLY A 30 16.65 0.42 7.26
N PRO A 31 16.49 1.74 7.55
CA PRO A 31 16.17 2.73 6.52
C PRO A 31 17.32 2.80 5.50
N THR A 32 16.99 2.69 4.22
CA THR A 32 17.97 2.68 3.11
C THR A 32 17.26 3.22 1.86
N THR A 33 17.95 3.99 1.04
CA THR A 33 17.35 4.52 -0.19
C THR A 33 17.18 3.40 -1.23
N GLN A 34 16.21 3.54 -2.12
CA GLN A 34 15.99 2.54 -3.18
C GLN A 34 17.22 2.34 -4.07
N LEU A 35 17.99 3.43 -4.31
CA LEU A 35 19.21 3.42 -5.13
C LEU A 35 20.36 2.60 -4.54
N GLU A 36 20.38 2.44 -3.21
CA GLU A 36 21.44 1.69 -2.50
C GLU A 36 21.17 0.18 -2.44
N ILE A 37 20.00 -0.26 -2.91
CA ILE A 37 19.61 -1.68 -2.86
C ILE A 37 19.97 -2.34 -4.19
N ALA A 38 20.87 -3.32 -4.12
CA ALA A 38 21.19 -4.21 -5.23
C ALA A 38 20.04 -5.21 -5.47
N GLY A 39 18.92 -4.74 -6.00
CA GLY A 39 17.73 -5.55 -6.29
C GLY A 39 16.63 -4.77 -7.00
N SER A 40 15.68 -5.49 -7.59
CA SER A 40 14.48 -4.87 -8.17
C SER A 40 13.48 -4.54 -7.07
N ILE A 41 13.05 -3.29 -6.99
CA ILE A 41 12.05 -2.80 -6.03
C ILE A 41 10.96 -2.07 -6.81
N SER A 42 9.71 -2.37 -6.49
CA SER A 42 8.55 -1.61 -6.96
C SER A 42 7.80 -1.06 -5.77
N ARG A 43 7.30 0.17 -5.90
CA ARG A 43 6.48 0.84 -4.89
C ARG A 43 5.09 1.04 -5.45
N LEU A 44 4.09 0.71 -4.65
CA LEU A 44 2.69 0.95 -4.95
C LEU A 44 2.13 1.75 -3.77
N ASP A 45 1.81 3.02 -4.02
CA ASP A 45 1.34 3.95 -2.99
C ASP A 45 -0.19 4.06 -2.97
N SER A 46 -0.70 4.82 -2.00
CA SER A 46 -2.13 5.00 -1.78
C SER A 46 -2.83 5.67 -2.95
N ASP A 47 -2.16 6.63 -3.61
CA ASP A 47 -2.75 7.39 -4.70
C ASP A 47 -2.89 6.49 -5.93
N ALA A 48 -1.86 5.71 -6.26
CA ALA A 48 -1.92 4.70 -7.32
C ALA A 48 -2.99 3.63 -7.06
N LEU A 49 -3.19 3.22 -5.80
CA LEU A 49 -4.25 2.28 -5.42
C LEU A 49 -5.65 2.90 -5.53
N ALA A 50 -5.80 4.17 -5.13
CA ALA A 50 -7.06 4.89 -5.19
C ALA A 50 -7.51 5.12 -6.64
N ASP A 51 -6.59 5.59 -7.49
CA ASP A 51 -6.82 5.78 -8.93
C ASP A 51 -7.20 4.47 -9.63
N LEU A 52 -6.58 3.37 -9.18
CA LEU A 52 -6.87 2.05 -9.70
C LEU A 52 -8.27 1.54 -9.31
N GLY A 53 -8.74 1.83 -8.10
CA GLY A 53 -10.02 1.32 -7.60
C GLY A 53 -10.08 -0.21 -7.51
N ALA A 54 -8.95 -0.85 -7.22
CA ALA A 54 -8.85 -2.31 -7.16
C ALA A 54 -9.81 -2.90 -6.12
N ARG A 55 -10.55 -3.94 -6.52
CA ARG A 55 -11.46 -4.69 -5.63
C ARG A 55 -10.78 -5.90 -5.02
N HIS A 56 -9.70 -6.36 -5.63
CA HIS A 56 -8.92 -7.52 -5.21
C HIS A 56 -7.42 -7.23 -5.31
N GLN A 57 -6.62 -7.72 -4.36
CA GLN A 57 -5.16 -7.49 -4.35
C GLN A 57 -4.45 -7.92 -5.64
N ALA A 58 -4.94 -8.99 -6.30
CA ALA A 58 -4.37 -9.47 -7.57
C ALA A 58 -4.43 -8.42 -8.67
N GLU A 59 -5.49 -7.60 -8.71
CA GLU A 59 -5.64 -6.54 -9.71
C GLU A 59 -4.53 -5.50 -9.57
N ALA A 60 -4.17 -5.15 -8.33
CA ALA A 60 -3.12 -4.17 -8.05
C ALA A 60 -1.72 -4.76 -8.21
N LEU A 61 -1.47 -5.92 -7.63
CA LEU A 61 -0.15 -6.55 -7.56
C LEU A 61 0.32 -7.10 -8.92
N ASN A 62 -0.56 -7.59 -9.78
CA ASN A 62 -0.16 -8.14 -11.09
C ASN A 62 0.34 -7.08 -12.07
N ARG A 63 0.20 -5.78 -11.75
CA ARG A 63 0.85 -4.70 -12.51
C ARG A 63 2.35 -4.59 -12.24
N ILE A 64 2.82 -5.06 -11.09
CA ILE A 64 4.22 -4.95 -10.68
C ILE A 64 5.05 -5.95 -11.48
N ALA A 65 6.20 -5.54 -12.00
CA ALA A 65 7.11 -6.42 -12.74
C ALA A 65 7.54 -7.65 -11.92
N GLY A 66 7.50 -8.83 -12.54
CA GLY A 66 7.86 -10.08 -11.87
C GLY A 66 6.85 -10.60 -10.85
N VAL A 67 5.70 -9.94 -10.66
CA VAL A 67 4.63 -10.41 -9.76
C VAL A 67 3.51 -11.07 -10.56
N GLU A 68 3.04 -12.21 -10.06
CA GLU A 68 1.82 -12.88 -10.50
C GLU A 68 1.06 -13.43 -9.30
N ILE A 69 -0.19 -13.02 -9.14
CA ILE A 69 -1.11 -13.43 -8.09
C ILE A 69 -2.36 -13.99 -8.76
N GLN A 70 -2.60 -15.28 -8.56
CA GLN A 70 -3.79 -15.97 -9.06
C GLN A 70 -4.89 -15.94 -8.00
N ARG A 71 -6.06 -15.39 -8.35
CA ARG A 71 -7.19 -15.14 -7.44
C ARG A 71 -7.95 -16.40 -6.99
N GLY A 72 -7.82 -17.51 -7.71
CA GLY A 72 -8.59 -18.73 -7.44
C GLY A 72 -10.11 -18.49 -7.32
N SER A 73 -10.78 -19.30 -6.48
CA SER A 73 -12.24 -19.26 -6.27
C SER A 73 -12.72 -18.18 -5.27
N GLY A 74 -11.85 -17.28 -4.79
CA GLY A 74 -12.28 -16.07 -4.07
C GLY A 74 -11.81 -15.90 -2.62
N ALA A 75 -11.23 -16.93 -1.99
CA ALA A 75 -10.62 -16.83 -0.65
C ALA A 75 -9.14 -17.25 -0.60
N GLU A 76 -8.64 -17.84 -1.68
CA GLU A 76 -7.26 -18.33 -1.77
C GLU A 76 -6.49 -17.49 -2.78
N SER A 77 -5.18 -17.42 -2.60
CA SER A 77 -4.30 -16.67 -3.49
C SER A 77 -3.01 -17.47 -3.67
N LEU A 78 -2.66 -17.78 -4.91
CA LEU A 78 -1.38 -18.40 -5.24
C LEU A 78 -0.40 -17.33 -5.75
N THR A 79 0.76 -17.24 -5.12
CA THR A 79 1.81 -16.28 -5.48
C THR A 79 2.85 -16.97 -6.37
N ALA A 80 3.18 -16.32 -7.48
CA ALA A 80 4.22 -16.76 -8.41
C ALA A 80 5.07 -15.56 -8.87
N ILE A 81 6.25 -15.87 -9.41
CA ILE A 81 7.09 -14.91 -10.12
C ILE A 81 6.92 -15.16 -11.61
N ARG A 82 6.50 -14.14 -12.37
CA ARG A 82 6.38 -14.28 -13.82
C ARG A 82 7.75 -14.16 -14.50
N SER A 83 7.94 -14.91 -15.57
CA SER A 83 9.02 -14.63 -16.52
C SER A 83 8.75 -13.30 -17.24
N PRO A 84 9.77 -12.49 -17.57
CA PRO A 84 9.62 -11.30 -18.41
C PRO A 84 9.01 -11.62 -19.78
#